data_AF-A0AAP7HAB2-F1
#
_entry.id   AF-A0AAP7HAB2-F1
#
_cell.length_a   1.000
_cell.length_b   1.000
_cell.length_c   1.000
_cell.angle_alpha   90.00
_cell.angle_beta   90.00
_cell.angle_gamma   90.00
#
_symmetry.space_group_name_H-M   'P 1'
#
loop_
_entity.id
_entity.type
_entity.pdbx_description
1 polymer ?
#
loop_
_entity_poly.entity_id
_entity_poly.type
_entity_poly.pdbx_seq_one_letter_code
_entity_poly.pdbx_strand_id
1 'polypeptide(L)'
;MDTDSIRYQYGSNYASLDDIQGATNNAQAMREEVSQVFAALQGVYEGEAAATLHTQQTQILQQMDAILNEITQTRSGGNQSQEDAAALDRHLAGGF
;
A
#
# COMPACT_ATOMS: atom_id res chain seq x y z
N MET A 1 -22.90 -3.91 34.31
CA MET A 1 -22.72 -4.00 32.86
C MET A 1 -21.42 -3.30 32.56
N ASP A 2 -20.39 -4.08 32.24
CA ASP A 2 -19.12 -3.52 31.78
C ASP A 2 -19.41 -2.78 30.49
N THR A 3 -19.38 -1.45 30.55
CA THR A 3 -19.15 -0.61 29.38
C THR A 3 -17.66 -0.75 29.11
N ASP A 4 -17.28 -1.92 28.63
CA ASP A 4 -15.93 -2.22 28.17
C ASP A 4 -15.64 -1.16 27.11
N SER A 5 -14.92 -0.12 27.51
CA SER A 5 -14.82 1.11 26.73
C SER A 5 -14.20 0.71 25.41
N ILE A 6 -14.91 0.91 24.30
CA ILE A 6 -14.31 0.71 22.98
C ILE A 6 -13.13 1.67 22.92
N ARG A 7 -11.92 1.14 23.13
CA ARG A 7 -10.71 1.94 23.26
C ARG A 7 -10.15 2.13 21.86
N TYR A 8 -10.63 3.18 21.21
CA TYR A 8 -10.14 3.57 19.89
C TYR A 8 -8.67 4.02 19.97
N GLN A 9 -7.77 3.27 19.33
CA GLN A 9 -6.32 3.54 19.33
C GLN A 9 -5.92 4.44 18.16
N TYR A 10 -6.52 5.64 18.06
CA TYR A 10 -6.30 6.55 16.93
C TYR A 10 -4.82 6.85 16.66
N GLY A 11 -4.01 7.09 17.72
CA GLY A 11 -2.58 7.40 17.57
C GLY A 11 -1.76 6.23 17.01
N SER A 12 -2.05 4.99 17.43
CA SER A 12 -1.35 3.80 16.91
C SER A 12 -1.73 3.53 15.45
N ASN A 13 -2.98 3.80 15.09
CA ASN A 13 -3.44 3.63 13.72
C ASN A 13 -2.90 4.74 12.80
N TYR A 14 -2.73 5.98 13.29
CA TYR A 14 -2.08 7.07 12.55
C TYR A 14 -0.62 6.73 12.21
N ALA A 15 0.15 6.24 13.19
CA ALA A 15 1.52 5.81 12.97
C ALA A 15 1.59 4.68 11.92
N SER A 16 0.69 3.70 12.03
CA SER A 16 0.64 2.58 11.07
C SER A 16 0.27 3.04 9.65
N LEU A 17 -0.62 4.02 9.50
CA LEU A 17 -0.98 4.58 8.19
C LEU A 17 0.16 5.40 7.56
N ASP A 18 0.92 6.13 8.37
CA ASP A 18 2.11 6.86 7.93
C ASP A 18 3.24 5.89 7.51
N ASP A 19 3.45 4.82 8.28
CA ASP A 19 4.36 3.73 7.93
C ASP A 19 3.96 3.06 6.60
N ILE A 20 2.66 2.81 6.40
CA ILE A 20 2.12 2.29 5.14
C ILE A 20 2.39 3.26 3.99
N GLN A 21 2.29 4.57 4.22
CA GLN A 21 2.61 5.57 3.20
C GLN A 21 4.10 5.56 2.84
N GLY A 22 4.99 5.49 3.83
CA GLY A 22 6.43 5.33 3.61
C GLY A 22 6.76 4.04 2.83
N ALA A 23 6.16 2.93 3.22
CA ALA A 23 6.32 1.65 2.54
C ALA A 23 5.79 1.67 1.09
N THR A 24 4.68 2.38 0.83
CA THR A 24 4.12 2.54 -0.53
C THR A 24 5.09 3.30 -1.43
N ASN A 25 5.67 4.39 -0.94
CA ASN A 25 6.65 5.18 -1.69
C ASN A 25 7.90 4.35 -2.01
N ASN A 26 8.39 3.59 -1.03
CA ASN A 26 9.52 2.68 -1.22
C ASN A 26 9.21 1.58 -2.25
N ALA A 27 7.99 1.03 -2.23
CA ALA A 27 7.56 0.02 -3.21
C ALA A 27 7.44 0.58 -4.63
N GLN A 28 6.99 1.83 -4.79
CA GLN A 28 6.99 2.53 -6.07
C GLN A 28 8.43 2.75 -6.59
N ALA A 29 9.35 3.20 -5.73
CA ALA A 29 10.75 3.37 -6.10
C ALA A 29 11.39 2.03 -6.52
N MET A 30 11.13 0.96 -5.78
CA MET A 30 11.62 -0.38 -6.11
C MET A 30 11.10 -0.87 -7.46
N ARG A 31 9.85 -0.55 -7.83
CA ARG A 31 9.28 -0.88 -9.15
C ARG A 31 10.03 -0.17 -10.27
N GLU A 32 10.36 1.11 -10.08
CA GLU A 32 11.15 1.87 -11.05
C GLU A 32 12.56 1.31 -11.21
N GLU A 33 13.23 0.95 -10.11
CA GLU A 33 14.54 0.31 -10.13
C GLU A 33 14.51 -1.03 -10.87
N VAL A 34 13.52 -1.89 -10.58
CA VAL A 34 13.35 -3.17 -11.28
C VAL A 34 13.17 -2.93 -12.79
N SER A 35 12.33 -1.97 -13.17
CA SER A 35 12.13 -1.62 -14.58
C SER A 35 13.44 -1.20 -15.26
N GLN A 36 14.26 -0.37 -14.60
CA GLN A 36 15.56 0.06 -15.12
C GLN A 36 16.54 -1.10 -15.27
N VAL A 37 16.61 -2.01 -14.29
CA VAL A 37 17.47 -3.20 -14.37
C VAL A 37 17.07 -4.07 -15.56
N PHE A 38 15.77 -4.34 -15.74
CA PHE A 38 15.30 -5.13 -16.88
C PHE A 38 15.56 -4.45 -18.22
N ALA A 39 15.42 -3.12 -18.31
CA ALA A 39 15.77 -2.37 -19.52
C ALA A 39 17.27 -2.48 -19.85
N ALA A 40 18.15 -2.42 -18.85
CA ALA A 40 19.58 -2.61 -19.06
C ALA A 40 19.92 -4.03 -19.52
N LEU A 41 19.25 -5.04 -18.95
CA LEU A 41 19.45 -6.46 -19.32
C LEU A 41 18.95 -6.77 -20.73
N GLN A 42 17.86 -6.12 -21.19
CA GLN A 42 17.37 -6.29 -22.57
C GLN A 42 18.38 -5.89 -23.64
N GLY A 43 19.32 -4.98 -23.34
CA GLY A 43 20.40 -4.61 -24.27
C GLY A 43 21.49 -5.68 -24.41
N VAL A 44 21.52 -6.68 -23.52
CA VAL A 44 22.55 -7.73 -23.48
C VAL A 44 22.04 -9.06 -24.00
N TYR A 45 20.75 -9.35 -23.81
CA TYR A 45 20.14 -10.58 -24.28
C TYR A 45 19.53 -10.39 -25.67
N GLU A 46 19.78 -11.34 -26.58
CA GLU A 46 19.18 -11.39 -27.91
C GLU A 46 18.33 -12.67 -28.10
N GLY A 47 17.44 -12.65 -29.09
CA GLY A 47 16.63 -13.81 -29.47
C GLY A 47 15.64 -14.26 -28.38
N GLU A 48 15.51 -15.58 -28.19
CA GLU A 48 14.53 -16.18 -27.28
C GLU A 48 14.75 -15.81 -25.80
N ALA A 49 16.00 -15.57 -25.41
CA ALA A 49 16.33 -15.10 -24.06
C ALA A 49 15.77 -13.69 -23.79
N ALA A 50 15.83 -12.80 -24.77
CA ALA A 50 15.26 -11.45 -24.66
C ALA A 50 13.73 -11.49 -24.53
N ALA A 51 13.06 -12.33 -25.32
CA ALA A 51 11.61 -12.52 -25.26
C ALA A 51 11.16 -13.09 -23.90
N THR A 52 11.91 -14.05 -23.37
CA THR A 52 11.68 -14.62 -22.03
C THR A 52 11.88 -13.57 -20.94
N LEU A 53 12.96 -12.81 -21.02
CA LEU A 53 13.26 -11.74 -20.07
C LEU A 53 12.15 -10.67 -20.05
N HIS A 54 11.66 -10.27 -21.22
CA HIS A 54 10.56 -9.31 -21.33
C HIS A 54 9.24 -9.85 -20.73
N THR A 55 8.96 -11.13 -20.94
CA THR A 55 7.79 -11.79 -20.34
C THR A 55 7.89 -11.79 -18.80
N GLN A 56 9.07 -12.13 -18.27
CA GLN A 56 9.32 -12.13 -16.82
C GLN A 56 9.25 -10.72 -16.22
N GLN A 57 9.83 -9.71 -16.89
CA GLN A 57 9.71 -8.32 -16.50
C GLN A 57 8.24 -7.91 -16.37
N THR A 58 7.41 -8.25 -17.37
CA THR A 58 5.99 -7.91 -17.37
C THR A 58 5.24 -8.57 -16.21
N GLN A 59 5.52 -9.85 -15.93
CA GLN A 59 4.90 -10.56 -14.81
C GLN A 59 5.29 -9.96 -13.45
N ILE A 60 6.56 -9.62 -13.27
CA ILE A 60 7.04 -9.00 -12.03
C ILE A 60 6.39 -7.63 -11.83
N LEU A 61 6.37 -6.79 -12.86
CA LEU A 61 5.74 -5.47 -12.78
C LEU A 61 4.24 -5.57 -12.48
N GLN A 62 3.53 -6.54 -13.06
CA GLN A 62 2.12 -6.78 -12.77
C GLN A 62 1.88 -7.20 -11.32
N GLN A 63 2.74 -8.06 -10.76
CA GLN A 63 2.64 -8.44 -9.35
C GLN A 63 2.92 -7.25 -8.42
N MET A 64 3.91 -6.43 -8.75
CA MET A 64 4.19 -5.21 -7.99
C MET A 64 3.01 -4.22 -8.03
N ASP A 65 2.38 -4.06 -9.20
CA ASP A 65 1.20 -3.22 -9.35
C ASP A 65 0.00 -3.75 -8.54
N ALA A 66 -0.18 -5.06 -8.47
CA ALA A 66 -1.23 -5.67 -7.65
C ALA A 66 -1.01 -5.39 -6.15
N ILE A 67 0.23 -5.55 -5.67
CA ILE A 67 0.59 -5.27 -4.27
C ILE A 67 0.41 -3.78 -3.95
N LEU A 68 0.85 -2.88 -4.84
CA LEU A 68 0.67 -1.44 -4.66
C LEU A 68 -0.80 -1.04 -4.60
N ASN A 69 -1.65 -1.66 -5.43
CA ASN A 69 -3.09 -1.44 -5.41
C ASN A 69 -3.73 -1.93 -4.11
N GLU A 70 -3.33 -3.12 -3.63
CA GLU A 70 -3.82 -3.66 -2.36
C GLU A 70 -3.45 -2.74 -1.18
N ILE A 71 -2.18 -2.30 -1.11
CA ILE A 71 -1.72 -1.35 -0.09
C ILE A 71 -2.54 -0.04 -0.13
N THR A 72 -2.79 0.48 -1.33
CA THR A 72 -3.60 1.69 -1.53
C THR A 72 -5.03 1.50 -1.05
N GLN A 73 -5.64 0.35 -1.33
CA GLN A 73 -7.00 0.02 -0.88
C GLN A 73 -7.07 -0.14 0.64
N THR A 74 -6.13 -0.86 1.25
CA THR A 74 -6.04 -1.02 2.71
C THR A 74 -5.92 0.34 3.40
N ARG A 75 -5.11 1.25 2.84
CA ARG A 75 -5.00 2.63 3.34
C ARG A 75 -6.32 3.39 3.26
N SER A 76 -6.98 3.34 2.10
CA SER A 76 -8.26 4.04 1.89
C SER A 76 -9.33 3.57 2.90
N GLY A 77 -9.46 2.26 3.08
CA GLY A 77 -10.38 1.68 4.06
C GLY A 77 -10.01 2.03 5.51
N GLY A 78 -8.72 2.06 5.83
CA GLY A 78 -8.21 2.45 7.15
C GLY A 78 -8.46 3.92 7.49
N ASN A 79 -8.29 4.83 6.53
CA ASN A 79 -8.60 6.26 6.68
C ASN A 79 -10.11 6.48 6.88
N GLN A 80 -10.94 5.87 6.03
CA GLN A 80 -12.40 6.00 6.10
C GLN A 80 -12.94 5.51 7.44
N SER A 81 -12.49 4.34 7.89
CA SER A 81 -12.92 3.75 9.17
C SER A 81 -12.56 4.62 10.37
N GLN A 82 -11.48 5.41 10.28
CA GLN A 82 -11.08 6.33 11.33
C GLN A 82 -11.87 7.65 11.31
N GLU A 83 -12.15 8.21 10.13
CA GLU A 83 -13.02 9.37 10.01
C GLU A 83 -14.42 9.06 10.54
N ASP A 84 -14.96 7.90 10.19
CA ASP A 84 -16.26 7.43 10.67
C ASP A 84 -16.26 7.26 12.19
N ALA A 85 -15.19 6.68 12.77
CA ALA A 85 -15.06 6.53 14.21
C ALA A 85 -14.93 7.87 14.94
N ALA A 86 -14.17 8.83 14.40
CA ALA A 86 -14.02 10.17 14.99
C ALA A 86 -15.29 11.03 14.85
N ALA A 87 -16.07 10.82 13.79
CA ALA A 87 -17.38 11.43 13.62
C ALA A 87 -18.40 10.86 14.61
N LEU A 88 -18.41 9.53 14.80
CA LEU A 88 -19.27 8.84 15.75
C LEU A 88 -18.96 9.28 17.19
N ASP A 89 -17.68 9.36 17.56
CA ASP A 89 -17.25 9.82 18.89
C ASP A 89 -17.69 11.26 19.17
N ARG A 90 -17.50 12.19 18.22
CA ARG A 90 -18.02 13.57 18.36
C ARG A 90 -19.53 13.63 18.54
N HIS A 91 -20.27 12.79 17.82
CA HIS A 91 -21.73 12.72 17.93
C HIS A 91 -22.16 12.15 19.30
N LEU A 92 -21.45 11.16 19.84
CA LEU A 92 -21.72 10.57 21.15
C LEU A 92 -21.28 11.48 22.30
N ALA A 93 -20.16 12.19 22.17
CA ALA A 93 -19.62 13.11 23.18
C ALA A 93 -20.39 14.44 23.26
N GLY A 94 -21.06 14.86 22.18
CA GLY A 94 -21.97 16.02 22.17
C GLY A 94 -23.37 15.73 22.73
N GLY A 95 -23.64 14.49 23.14
CA GLY A 95 -24.90 14.05 23.74
C GLY A 95 -24.87 14.06 25.26
N PHE A 96 -24.57 15.21 25.88
CA PHE A 96 -24.79 15.48 27.31
C PHE A 96 -25.28 16.91 27.52
#